data_AF-A0A9D5IBK0-F1
#
_entry.id   AF-A0A9D5IBK0-F1
#
_cell.length_a   1.000
_cell.length_b   1.000
_cell.length_c   1.000
_cell.angle_alpha   90.00
_cell.angle_beta   90.00
_cell.angle_gamma   90.00
#
_symmetry.space_group_name_H-M   'P 1'
#
loop_
_entity.id
_entity.type
_entity.pdbx_description
1 polymer ?
#
loop_
_entity_poly.entity_id
_entity_poly.type
_entity_poly.pdbx_seq_one_letter_code
_entity_poly.pdbx_strand_id
1 'polypeptide(L)'
;MKLLVLGNSDTAGLFSGGDTWTQVLRERLSGSGADAATVIEIRFSATGAGAAAFAQRKVREFEPDVVILPVGTFAFTVGFVWVRVRSLFGARVAGWFRRIEEGFDRRTRRPGMKSAGINRFGRRAARAVFGAQAMASAESLAESYCDVVRSIARAEEVRVVVMVYPPEGGPYLVRGNLAEKRSQFLAAVETESENHLYQVIRAEGVFAHKSGGKPMTTPDGFHLNAEGHRLLGEALAGAILRVTP
;
A
#
# COMPACT_ATOMS: atom_id res chain seq x y z
N MET A 1 8.01 16.63 -16.10
CA MET A 1 7.69 16.41 -14.67
C MET A 1 8.13 15.02 -14.21
N LYS A 2 8.81 14.89 -13.08
CA LYS A 2 9.29 13.64 -12.47
C LYS A 2 8.52 13.33 -11.20
N LEU A 3 7.89 12.16 -11.17
CA LEU A 3 7.09 11.68 -10.06
C LEU A 3 7.81 10.49 -9.41
N LEU A 4 7.97 10.51 -8.09
CA LEU A 4 8.44 9.39 -7.30
C LEU A 4 7.27 8.76 -6.53
N VAL A 5 6.99 7.49 -6.78
CA VAL A 5 5.98 6.72 -6.07
C VAL A 5 6.66 5.78 -5.08
N LEU A 6 6.41 6.00 -3.79
CA LEU A 6 6.83 5.09 -2.72
C LEU A 6 5.83 3.94 -2.59
N GLY A 7 5.80 3.09 -3.62
CA GLY A 7 4.73 2.15 -3.92
C GLY A 7 4.73 0.83 -3.16
N ASN A 8 3.61 0.13 -3.24
CA ASN A 8 3.38 -1.20 -2.66
C ASN A 8 3.00 -2.23 -3.74
N SER A 9 2.33 -3.32 -3.38
CA SER A 9 1.90 -4.35 -4.34
C SER A 9 0.87 -3.87 -5.36
N ASP A 10 -0.02 -2.95 -4.99
CA ASP A 10 -0.97 -2.32 -5.94
C ASP A 10 -0.25 -1.44 -6.95
N THR A 11 0.77 -0.69 -6.51
CA THR A 11 1.61 0.08 -7.44
C THR A 11 2.25 -0.83 -8.49
N ALA A 12 2.78 -1.97 -8.06
CA ALA A 12 3.40 -2.97 -8.93
C ALA A 12 2.40 -3.74 -9.83
N GLY A 13 1.09 -3.46 -9.75
CA GLY A 13 0.07 -4.09 -10.58
C GLY A 13 -0.21 -5.55 -10.25
N LEU A 14 0.07 -5.98 -9.02
CA LEU A 14 -0.22 -7.35 -8.62
C LEU A 14 -1.74 -7.58 -8.65
N PHE A 15 -2.21 -8.45 -9.55
CA PHE A 15 -3.63 -8.81 -9.74
C PHE A 15 -4.53 -7.74 -10.38
N SER A 16 -3.97 -6.67 -10.98
CA SER A 16 -4.76 -5.60 -11.60
C SER A 16 -5.69 -6.09 -12.71
N GLY A 17 -5.21 -7.04 -13.53
CA GLY A 17 -5.92 -7.52 -14.73
C GLY A 17 -6.00 -6.47 -15.86
N GLY A 18 -5.26 -5.37 -15.73
CA GLY A 18 -5.22 -4.23 -16.65
C GLY A 18 -4.15 -3.22 -16.23
N ASP A 19 -4.27 -1.98 -16.71
CA ASP A 19 -3.30 -0.93 -16.38
C ASP A 19 -3.31 -0.59 -14.87
N THR A 20 -2.13 -0.35 -14.32
CA THR A 20 -1.98 0.10 -12.93
C THR A 20 -2.37 1.56 -12.80
N TRP A 21 -2.67 2.00 -11.58
CA TRP A 21 -3.03 3.40 -11.32
C TRP A 21 -1.89 4.35 -11.69
N THR A 22 -0.62 3.91 -11.60
CA THR A 22 0.56 4.68 -12.00
C THR A 22 0.71 4.76 -13.53
N GLN A 23 0.36 3.70 -14.26
CA GLN A 23 0.32 3.72 -15.72
C GLN A 23 -0.76 4.69 -16.22
N VAL A 24 -1.97 4.60 -15.65
CA VAL A 24 -3.08 5.53 -15.97
C VAL A 24 -2.70 6.96 -15.61
N LEU A 25 -2.11 7.19 -14.44
CA LEU A 25 -1.60 8.51 -14.03
C LEU A 25 -0.61 9.07 -15.06
N ARG A 26 0.40 8.29 -15.45
CA ARG A 26 1.42 8.69 -16.43
C ARG A 26 0.82 9.04 -17.78
N GLU A 27 -0.13 8.24 -18.27
CA GLU A 27 -0.82 8.47 -19.53
C GLU A 27 -1.61 9.79 -19.48
N ARG A 28 -2.38 10.00 -18.41
CA ARG A 28 -3.18 11.22 -18.22
C ARG A 28 -2.31 12.47 -18.11
N LEU A 29 -1.18 12.40 -17.40
CA LEU A 29 -0.26 13.53 -17.30
C LEU A 29 0.41 13.82 -18.66
N SER A 30 0.89 12.80 -19.37
CA SER A 30 1.51 12.98 -20.69
C SER A 30 0.53 13.53 -21.72
N GLY A 31 -0.75 13.14 -21.66
CA GLY A 31 -1.80 13.64 -22.54
C GLY A 31 -2.23 15.09 -22.27
N SER A 32 -1.84 15.68 -21.14
CA SER A 32 -2.23 17.04 -20.75
C SER A 32 -1.35 18.15 -21.33
N GLY A 33 -0.31 17.79 -22.09
CA GLY A 33 0.69 18.75 -22.61
C GLY A 33 1.77 19.13 -21.59
N ALA A 34 1.72 18.61 -20.37
CA ALA A 34 2.85 18.63 -19.45
C ALA A 34 4.01 17.79 -20.04
N ASP A 35 5.25 18.30 -19.98
CA ASP A 35 6.45 17.57 -20.39
C ASP A 35 6.38 16.11 -19.93
N ALA A 36 6.64 15.19 -20.88
CA ALA A 36 6.48 13.75 -20.73
C ALA A 36 6.74 13.27 -19.29
N ALA A 37 5.65 13.00 -18.58
CA ALA A 37 5.72 12.72 -17.15
C ALA A 37 6.48 11.41 -16.92
N THR A 38 7.58 11.47 -16.17
CA THR A 38 8.34 10.29 -15.78
C THR A 38 7.86 9.82 -14.42
N VAL A 39 7.36 8.58 -14.33
CA VAL A 39 6.92 7.97 -13.07
C VAL A 39 7.93 6.92 -12.64
N ILE A 40 8.54 7.14 -11.46
CA ILE A 40 9.54 6.27 -10.85
C ILE A 40 8.86 5.52 -9.70
N GLU A 41 8.73 4.20 -9.83
CA GLU A 41 8.10 3.37 -8.81
C GLU A 41 9.15 2.67 -7.96
N ILE A 42 9.15 2.93 -6.66
CA ILE A 42 10.04 2.28 -5.70
C ILE A 42 9.21 1.50 -4.69
N ARG A 43 9.47 0.20 -4.57
CA ARG A 43 8.86 -0.61 -3.53
C ARG A 43 9.24 -0.07 -2.15
N PHE A 44 8.23 0.25 -1.35
CA PHE A 44 8.35 0.89 -0.07
C PHE A 44 7.46 0.20 0.98
N SER A 45 7.87 0.30 2.25
CA SER A 45 7.07 -0.15 3.38
C SER A 45 7.40 0.70 4.61
N ALA A 46 6.37 1.26 5.24
CA ALA A 46 6.47 2.00 6.50
C ALA A 46 6.53 1.10 7.75
N THR A 47 6.87 -0.19 7.63
CA THR A 47 6.89 -1.11 8.78
C THR A 47 8.27 -1.27 9.43
N GLY A 48 9.31 -0.63 8.88
CA GLY A 48 10.69 -0.77 9.33
C GLY A 48 11.25 0.51 9.92
N ALA A 49 12.11 0.40 10.94
CA ALA A 49 12.78 1.53 11.60
C ALA A 49 13.60 2.43 10.65
N GLY A 50 13.94 1.95 9.44
CA GLY A 50 14.64 2.72 8.41
C GLY A 50 13.74 3.35 7.35
N ALA A 51 12.40 3.29 7.49
CA ALA A 51 11.47 3.73 6.44
C ALA A 51 11.63 5.21 6.10
N ALA A 52 11.70 6.10 7.10
CA ALA A 52 11.89 7.53 6.90
C ALA A 52 13.21 7.86 6.20
N ALA A 53 14.32 7.30 6.69
CA ALA A 53 15.64 7.46 6.08
C ALA A 53 15.70 6.89 4.64
N PHE A 54 15.01 5.79 4.38
CA PHE A 54 14.88 5.21 3.04
C PHE A 54 14.13 6.16 2.10
N ALA A 55 12.95 6.66 2.51
CA ALA A 55 12.15 7.58 1.74
C ALA A 55 12.95 8.85 1.41
N GLN A 56 13.59 9.46 2.40
CA GLN A 56 14.41 10.65 2.21
C GLN A 56 15.57 10.43 1.24
N ARG A 57 16.28 9.30 1.37
CA ARG A 57 17.37 8.96 0.44
C ARG A 57 16.84 8.87 -0.98
N LYS A 58 15.66 8.27 -1.20
CA LYS A 58 15.07 8.12 -2.53
C LYS A 58 14.60 9.46 -3.11
N VAL A 59 14.08 10.36 -2.28
CA VAL A 59 13.78 11.73 -2.71
C VAL A 59 15.06 12.45 -3.19
N ARG A 60 16.15 12.36 -2.42
CA ARG A 60 17.43 12.97 -2.84
C ARG A 60 18.06 12.30 -4.07
N GLU A 61 17.96 10.98 -4.17
CA GLU A 61 18.53 10.20 -5.28
C GLU A 61 17.85 10.52 -6.61
N PHE A 62 16.54 10.76 -6.60
CA PHE A 62 15.78 10.96 -7.82
C PHE A 62 15.44 12.41 -8.11
N GLU A 63 15.51 13.32 -7.13
CA GLU A 63 15.12 14.73 -7.26
C GLU A 63 13.76 14.87 -7.99
N PRO A 64 12.66 14.35 -7.41
CA PRO A 64 11.35 14.39 -8.04
C PRO A 64 10.66 15.74 -7.82
N ASP A 65 9.86 16.17 -8.78
CA ASP A 65 8.95 17.32 -8.62
C ASP A 65 7.78 16.97 -7.67
N VAL A 66 7.34 15.70 -7.74
CA VAL A 66 6.21 15.18 -6.94
C VAL A 66 6.55 13.84 -6.31
N VAL A 67 6.32 13.70 -5.01
CA VAL A 67 6.31 12.42 -4.30
C VAL A 67 4.86 12.00 -4.06
N ILE A 68 4.53 10.77 -4.46
CA ILE A 68 3.28 10.12 -4.09
C ILE A 68 3.59 9.11 -3.00
N LEU A 69 2.94 9.28 -1.85
CA LEU A 69 3.05 8.38 -0.69
C LEU A 69 1.72 7.63 -0.51
N PRO A 70 1.61 6.41 -1.04
CA PRO A 70 0.50 5.52 -0.73
C PRO A 70 0.49 5.12 0.76
N VAL A 71 -0.65 5.32 1.42
CA VAL A 71 -0.90 4.98 2.81
C VAL A 71 -1.97 3.89 2.86
N GLY A 72 -1.62 2.75 3.46
CA GLY A 72 -2.50 1.60 3.61
C GLY A 72 -2.44 1.01 5.01
N THR A 73 -3.49 0.27 5.40
CA THR A 73 -3.66 -0.26 6.76
C THR A 73 -3.27 -1.73 6.89
N PHE A 74 -2.92 -2.38 5.77
CA PHE A 74 -2.53 -3.77 5.62
C PHE A 74 -1.62 -4.32 6.74
N ALA A 75 -0.61 -3.56 7.17
CA ALA A 75 0.36 -4.03 8.14
C ALA A 75 -0.21 -4.26 9.55
N PHE A 76 -1.31 -3.59 9.91
CA PHE A 76 -2.01 -3.84 11.19
C PHE A 76 -3.38 -4.52 11.00
N THR A 77 -3.94 -4.54 9.79
CA THR A 77 -5.24 -5.19 9.53
C THR A 77 -5.11 -6.65 9.12
N VAL A 78 -4.03 -7.07 8.46
CA VAL A 78 -3.87 -8.44 7.94
C VAL A 78 -3.04 -9.32 8.87
N GLY A 79 -3.59 -10.49 9.19
CA GLY A 79 -2.94 -11.47 10.06
C GLY A 79 -2.04 -12.45 9.32
N PHE A 80 -0.79 -12.55 9.78
CA PHE A 80 0.22 -13.49 9.29
C PHE A 80 0.59 -14.54 10.32
N VAL A 81 0.67 -15.80 9.89
CA VAL A 81 1.09 -16.92 10.74
C VAL A 81 2.57 -16.79 11.09
N TRP A 82 3.42 -16.42 10.13
CA TRP A 82 4.86 -16.30 10.38
C TRP A 82 5.21 -15.23 11.43
N VAL A 83 4.43 -14.15 11.52
CA VAL A 83 4.59 -13.11 12.56
C VAL A 83 4.30 -13.72 13.93
N ARG A 84 3.23 -14.51 14.03
CA ARG A 84 2.87 -15.21 15.25
C ARG A 84 3.91 -16.26 15.64
N VAL A 85 4.40 -17.07 14.69
CA VAL A 85 5.50 -18.02 14.89
C VAL A 85 6.75 -17.29 15.39
N ARG A 86 7.09 -16.11 14.85
CA ARG A 86 8.21 -15.29 15.33
C ARG A 86 8.03 -14.86 16.78
N SER A 87 6.83 -14.45 17.17
CA SER A 87 6.54 -14.03 18.55
C SER A 87 6.66 -15.19 19.55
N LEU A 88 6.29 -16.42 19.14
CA LEU A 88 6.28 -17.59 20.01
C LEU A 88 7.63 -18.30 20.08
N PHE A 89 8.34 -18.39 18.95
CA PHE A 89 9.52 -19.27 18.80
C PHE A 89 10.79 -18.52 18.35
N GLY A 90 10.72 -17.20 18.21
CA GLY A 90 11.85 -16.36 17.82
C GLY A 90 12.12 -16.30 16.31
N ALA A 91 13.09 -15.46 15.94
CA ALA A 91 13.36 -15.11 14.53
C ALA A 91 13.89 -16.28 13.69
N ARG A 92 14.69 -17.18 14.28
CA ARG A 92 15.29 -18.32 13.56
C ARG A 92 14.22 -19.29 13.05
N VAL A 93 13.29 -19.68 13.91
CA VAL A 93 12.18 -20.59 13.58
C VAL A 93 11.24 -19.92 12.56
N ALA A 94 10.90 -18.65 12.75
CA ALA A 94 10.10 -17.90 11.78
C ALA A 94 10.75 -17.81 10.40
N GLY A 95 12.08 -17.64 10.34
CA GLY A 95 12.82 -17.63 9.08
C GLY A 95 12.83 -18.99 8.37
N TRP A 96 12.80 -20.10 9.11
CA TRP A 96 12.63 -21.43 8.52
C TRP A 96 11.19 -21.66 8.04
N PHE A 97 10.20 -21.33 8.88
CA PHE A 97 8.78 -21.41 8.54
C PHE A 97 8.46 -20.62 7.27
N ARG A 98 8.92 -19.37 7.19
CA ARG A 98 8.70 -18.49 6.03
C ARG A 98 9.28 -19.08 4.75
N ARG A 99 10.47 -19.69 4.80
CA ARG A 99 11.08 -20.37 3.64
C ARG A 99 10.24 -21.55 3.16
N ILE A 100 9.63 -22.30 4.09
CA ILE A 100 8.72 -23.39 3.75
C ILE A 100 7.44 -22.84 3.14
N GLU A 101 6.82 -21.82 3.73
CA GLU A 101 5.62 -21.17 3.23
C GLU A 101 5.83 -20.62 1.80
N GLU A 102 6.93 -19.89 1.58
CA GLU A 102 7.29 -19.37 0.25
C GLU A 102 7.63 -20.48 -0.76
N GLY A 103 8.29 -21.56 -0.30
CA GLY A 103 8.56 -22.74 -1.14
C GLY A 103 7.26 -23.44 -1.56
N PHE A 104 6.33 -23.60 -0.63
CA PHE A 104 5.03 -24.21 -0.86
C PHE A 104 4.14 -23.34 -1.76
N ASP A 105 4.10 -22.03 -1.53
CA ASP A 105 3.39 -21.08 -2.38
C ASP A 105 3.92 -21.08 -3.82
N ARG A 106 5.23 -21.08 -4.00
CA ARG A 106 5.84 -21.15 -5.34
C ARG A 106 5.47 -22.42 -6.09
N ARG A 107 5.40 -23.56 -5.39
CA ARG A 107 5.00 -24.85 -5.99
C ARG A 107 3.52 -24.86 -6.34
N THR A 108 2.67 -24.29 -5.49
CA THR A 108 1.21 -24.30 -5.68
C THR A 108 0.67 -23.21 -6.60
N ARG A 109 1.46 -22.17 -6.89
CA ARG A 109 1.11 -21.12 -7.87
C ARG A 109 1.33 -21.51 -9.34
N ARG A 110 1.89 -22.68 -9.64
CA ARG A 110 2.12 -23.11 -11.04
C ARG A 110 0.78 -23.40 -11.75
N PRO A 111 0.52 -22.82 -12.94
CA PRO A 111 -0.70 -23.10 -13.70
C PRO A 111 -0.87 -24.61 -13.97
N GLY A 112 -2.08 -25.13 -13.77
CA GLY A 112 -2.43 -26.54 -14.10
C GLY A 112 -2.45 -27.53 -12.91
N MET A 113 -1.99 -27.16 -11.71
CA MET A 113 -2.12 -28.03 -10.54
C MET A 113 -3.39 -27.72 -9.73
N LYS A 114 -4.17 -28.76 -9.37
CA LYS A 114 -5.32 -28.74 -8.41
C LYS A 114 -4.95 -28.31 -6.97
N SER A 115 -3.83 -27.62 -6.79
CA SER A 115 -3.17 -27.35 -5.51
C SER A 115 -3.77 -26.17 -4.72
N ALA A 116 -4.68 -25.39 -5.32
CA ALA A 116 -5.36 -24.30 -4.63
C ALA A 116 -6.16 -24.78 -3.41
N GLY A 117 -6.72 -26.00 -3.45
CA GLY A 117 -7.39 -26.60 -2.29
C GLY A 117 -6.43 -26.95 -1.16
N ILE A 118 -5.31 -27.59 -1.49
CA ILE A 118 -4.28 -28.02 -0.53
C ILE A 118 -3.62 -26.79 0.13
N ASN A 119 -3.32 -25.73 -0.64
CA ASN A 119 -2.77 -24.50 -0.08
C ASN A 119 -3.74 -23.82 0.89
N ARG A 120 -5.03 -23.73 0.52
CA ARG A 120 -6.05 -23.18 1.41
C ARG A 120 -6.19 -24.00 2.69
N PHE A 121 -6.19 -25.33 2.59
CA PHE A 121 -6.28 -26.21 3.76
C PHE A 121 -5.06 -26.06 4.68
N GLY A 122 -3.84 -26.11 4.14
CA GLY A 122 -2.61 -25.95 4.91
C GLY A 122 -2.53 -24.60 5.63
N ARG A 123 -2.87 -23.51 4.94
CA ARG A 123 -2.95 -22.16 5.54
C ARG A 123 -4.03 -22.09 6.63
N ARG A 124 -5.17 -22.75 6.45
CA ARG A 124 -6.25 -22.78 7.44
C ARG A 124 -5.83 -23.55 8.68
N ALA A 125 -5.20 -24.71 8.52
CA ALA A 125 -4.66 -25.50 9.61
C ALA A 125 -3.57 -24.73 10.39
N ALA A 126 -2.60 -24.14 9.68
CA ALA A 126 -1.55 -23.34 10.32
C ALA A 126 -2.11 -22.14 11.10
N ARG A 127 -3.12 -21.44 10.55
CA ARG A 127 -3.84 -20.37 11.26
C ARG A 127 -4.63 -20.88 12.47
N ALA A 128 -5.24 -22.06 12.38
CA ALA A 128 -5.97 -22.64 13.50
C ALA A 128 -5.04 -23.06 14.65
N VAL A 129 -3.86 -23.58 14.32
CA VAL A 129 -2.88 -24.06 15.30
C VAL A 129 -2.10 -22.94 15.96
N PHE A 130 -1.51 -22.05 15.15
CA PHE A 130 -0.61 -21.01 15.69
C PHE A 130 -1.32 -19.68 15.95
N GLY A 131 -2.44 -19.44 15.28
CA GLY A 131 -3.05 -18.13 15.17
C GLY A 131 -2.43 -17.28 14.05
N ALA A 132 -2.87 -16.04 13.96
CA ALA A 132 -2.32 -15.04 13.03
C ALA A 132 -2.16 -13.72 13.78
N GLN A 133 -1.12 -12.97 13.43
CA GLN A 133 -0.80 -11.68 14.06
C GLN A 133 -0.44 -10.67 12.98
N ALA A 134 -0.86 -9.42 13.18
CA ALA A 134 -0.50 -8.33 12.29
C ALA A 134 0.99 -7.95 12.43
N MET A 135 1.58 -7.40 11.37
CA MET A 135 3.00 -7.06 11.34
C MET A 135 3.36 -5.89 12.26
N ALA A 136 2.44 -4.96 12.44
CA ALA A 136 2.58 -3.79 13.30
C ALA A 136 1.25 -3.52 14.04
N SER A 137 1.30 -2.69 15.09
CA SER A 137 0.10 -2.06 15.63
C SER A 137 -0.31 -0.86 14.77
N ALA A 138 -1.51 -0.32 14.98
CA ALA A 138 -1.98 0.85 14.25
C ALA A 138 -1.18 2.10 14.64
N GLU A 139 -0.85 2.22 15.93
CA GLU A 139 -0.09 3.32 16.52
C GLU A 139 1.34 3.34 15.98
N SER A 140 2.04 2.19 16.03
CA SER A 140 3.41 2.09 15.52
C SER A 140 3.49 2.33 14.01
N LEU A 141 2.47 1.91 13.24
CA LEU A 141 2.42 2.20 11.82
C LEU A 141 2.15 3.70 11.55
N ALA A 142 1.26 4.32 12.33
CA ALA A 142 0.99 5.76 12.23
C ALA A 142 2.27 6.57 12.50
N GLU A 143 2.96 6.27 13.61
CA GLU A 143 4.25 6.89 13.95
C GLU A 143 5.25 6.78 12.79
N SER A 144 5.40 5.59 12.20
CA SER A 144 6.34 5.42 11.08
C SER A 144 5.93 6.19 9.83
N TYR A 145 4.63 6.35 9.52
CA TYR A 145 4.20 7.21 8.41
C TYR A 145 4.43 8.68 8.73
N CYS A 146 4.16 9.13 9.96
CA CYS A 146 4.43 10.51 10.38
C CYS A 146 5.93 10.83 10.28
N ASP A 147 6.81 9.91 10.68
CA ASP A 147 8.26 10.08 10.52
C ASP A 147 8.67 10.16 9.05
N VAL A 148 8.02 9.40 8.16
CA VAL A 148 8.25 9.48 6.71
C VAL A 148 7.80 10.84 6.17
N VAL A 149 6.60 11.31 6.54
CA VAL A 149 6.07 12.62 6.16
C VAL A 149 7.02 13.74 6.59
N ARG A 150 7.41 13.79 7.87
CA ARG A 150 8.38 14.75 8.40
C ARG A 150 9.73 14.69 7.70
N SER A 151 10.16 13.48 7.33
CA SER A 151 11.45 13.31 6.68
C SER A 151 11.46 13.77 5.23
N ILE A 152 10.34 13.63 4.50
CA ILE A 152 10.18 14.15 3.14
C ILE A 152 10.05 15.68 3.17
N ALA A 153 9.41 16.25 4.20
CA ALA A 153 9.26 17.72 4.38
C ALA A 153 10.55 18.51 4.46
N ARG A 154 11.68 17.82 4.68
CA ARG A 154 13.03 18.42 4.63
C ARG A 154 13.50 18.73 3.20
N ALA A 155 12.78 18.27 2.17
CA ALA A 155 13.06 18.60 0.78
C ALA A 155 12.13 19.76 0.36
N GLU A 156 12.67 20.98 0.35
CA GLU A 156 11.89 22.22 0.21
C GLU A 156 11.23 22.40 -1.17
N GLU A 157 11.73 21.71 -2.19
CA GLU A 157 11.28 21.87 -3.59
C GLU A 157 10.39 20.71 -4.08
N VAL A 158 9.90 19.86 -3.18
CA VAL A 158 9.15 18.66 -3.54
C VAL A 158 7.70 18.76 -3.10
N ARG A 159 6.79 18.62 -4.05
CA ARG A 159 5.36 18.49 -3.74
C ARG A 159 5.07 17.07 -3.26
N VAL A 160 4.25 16.93 -2.22
CA VAL A 160 3.83 15.61 -1.73
C VAL A 160 2.33 15.43 -1.85
N VAL A 161 1.95 14.27 -2.40
CA VAL A 161 0.56 13.78 -2.46
C VAL A 161 0.46 12.50 -1.63
N VAL A 162 -0.30 12.56 -0.54
CA VAL A 162 -0.58 11.42 0.32
C VAL A 162 -1.85 10.73 -0.19
N MET A 163 -1.72 9.47 -0.60
CA MET A 163 -2.82 8.72 -1.21
C MET A 163 -3.27 7.60 -0.28
N VAL A 164 -4.47 7.73 0.29
CA VAL A 164 -5.02 6.75 1.24
C VAL A 164 -5.79 5.67 0.49
N TYR A 165 -5.36 4.42 0.60
CA TYR A 165 -6.06 3.25 0.06
C TYR A 165 -7.40 2.98 0.76
N PRO A 166 -8.36 2.29 0.10
CA PRO A 166 -9.60 1.87 0.76
C PRO A 166 -9.32 0.90 1.92
N PRO A 167 -10.27 0.70 2.84
CA PRO A 167 -10.15 -0.30 3.90
C PRO A 167 -9.98 -1.69 3.31
N GLU A 168 -9.14 -2.51 3.94
CA GLU A 168 -9.01 -3.90 3.54
C GLU A 168 -10.24 -4.72 3.93
N GLY A 169 -10.55 -5.72 3.12
CA GLY A 169 -11.62 -6.68 3.32
C GLY A 169 -11.11 -8.12 3.36
N GLY A 170 -12.05 -9.06 3.57
CA GLY A 170 -11.80 -10.48 3.34
C GLY A 170 -11.38 -11.30 4.57
N PRO A 171 -11.11 -12.60 4.36
CA PRO A 171 -11.02 -13.59 5.45
C PRO A 171 -9.70 -13.56 6.23
N TYR A 172 -8.73 -12.73 5.83
CA TYR A 172 -7.40 -12.68 6.45
C TYR A 172 -7.22 -11.50 7.41
N LEU A 173 -8.27 -10.71 7.63
CA LEU A 173 -8.27 -9.63 8.60
C LEU A 173 -8.11 -10.18 10.02
N VAL A 174 -7.34 -9.49 10.85
CA VAL A 174 -7.30 -9.75 12.29
C VAL A 174 -8.63 -9.34 12.93
N ARG A 175 -8.99 -9.97 14.05
CA ARG A 175 -10.20 -9.63 14.80
C ARG A 175 -9.97 -8.38 15.66
N GLY A 176 -11.05 -7.65 15.97
CA GLY A 176 -11.04 -6.51 16.89
C GLY A 176 -11.68 -5.26 16.27
N ASN A 177 -11.49 -4.11 16.92
CA ASN A 177 -12.04 -2.84 16.47
C ASN A 177 -11.23 -2.21 15.32
N LEU A 178 -11.19 -2.87 14.17
CA LEU A 178 -10.39 -2.41 13.02
C LEU A 178 -10.84 -1.05 12.47
N ALA A 179 -12.13 -0.76 12.52
CA ALA A 179 -12.67 0.52 12.06
C ALA A 179 -12.15 1.69 12.91
N GLU A 180 -12.22 1.56 14.24
CA GLU A 180 -11.67 2.56 15.17
C GLU A 180 -10.16 2.73 14.98
N LYS A 181 -9.40 1.62 14.95
CA LYS A 181 -7.95 1.65 14.75
C LYS A 181 -7.55 2.31 13.42
N ARG A 182 -8.29 2.03 12.35
CA ARG A 182 -8.10 2.69 11.05
C ARG A 182 -8.39 4.18 11.15
N SER A 183 -9.48 4.57 11.80
CA SER A 183 -9.82 5.99 12.00
C SER A 183 -8.71 6.74 12.73
N GLN A 184 -8.23 6.20 13.85
CA GLN A 184 -7.12 6.78 14.63
C GLN A 184 -5.82 6.87 13.82
N PHE A 185 -5.48 5.80 13.11
CA PHE A 185 -4.31 5.76 12.22
C PHE A 185 -4.38 6.84 11.13
N LEU A 186 -5.52 6.96 10.43
CA LEU A 186 -5.69 7.94 9.35
C LEU A 186 -5.67 9.36 9.89
N ALA A 187 -6.36 9.62 11.02
CA ALA A 187 -6.35 10.94 11.64
C ALA A 187 -4.92 11.39 11.97
N ALA A 188 -4.08 10.52 12.54
CA ALA A 188 -2.70 10.87 12.85
C ALA A 188 -1.87 11.21 11.61
N VAL A 189 -1.95 10.39 10.55
CA VAL A 189 -1.20 10.61 9.31
C VAL A 189 -1.68 11.86 8.56
N GLU A 190 -3.00 12.11 8.56
CA GLU A 190 -3.58 13.27 7.91
C GLU A 190 -3.26 14.57 8.64
N THR A 191 -3.38 14.60 9.96
CA THR A 191 -2.95 15.77 10.75
C THR A 191 -1.48 16.09 10.51
N GLU A 192 -0.60 15.07 10.48
CA GLU A 192 0.80 15.32 10.14
C GLU A 192 0.95 15.84 8.70
N SER A 193 0.21 15.29 7.73
CA SER A 193 0.24 15.75 6.34
C SER A 193 -0.24 17.20 6.19
N GLU A 194 -1.29 17.58 6.91
CA GLU A 194 -1.83 18.94 6.96
C GLU A 194 -0.83 19.94 7.53
N ASN A 195 -0.10 19.56 8.59
CA ASN A 195 0.96 20.39 9.18
C ASN A 195 2.08 20.75 8.19
N HIS A 196 2.29 19.92 7.15
CA HIS A 196 3.26 20.17 6.07
C HIS A 196 2.59 20.62 4.76
N LEU A 197 1.30 20.99 4.79
CA LEU A 197 0.52 21.44 3.64
C LEU A 197 0.46 20.42 2.48
N TYR A 198 0.53 19.12 2.81
CA TYR A 198 0.47 18.06 1.81
C TYR A 198 -0.96 17.79 1.37
N GLN A 199 -1.12 17.48 0.08
CA GLN A 199 -2.43 17.12 -0.45
C GLN A 199 -2.76 15.68 -0.09
N VAL A 200 -3.87 15.47 0.62
CA VAL A 200 -4.39 14.14 0.92
C VAL A 200 -5.50 13.77 -0.05
N ILE A 201 -5.42 12.58 -0.65
CA ILE A 201 -6.44 12.01 -1.52
C ILE A 201 -6.88 10.67 -0.97
N ARG A 202 -8.16 10.55 -0.58
CA ARG A 202 -8.75 9.30 -0.11
C ARG A 202 -9.39 8.55 -1.27
N ALA A 203 -8.92 7.32 -1.53
CA ALA A 203 -9.48 6.46 -2.56
C ALA A 203 -10.97 6.18 -2.33
N GLU A 204 -11.41 6.05 -1.07
CA GLU A 204 -12.83 5.85 -0.73
C GLU A 204 -13.72 6.98 -1.28
N GLY A 205 -13.29 8.24 -1.15
CA GLY A 205 -14.01 9.38 -1.72
C GLY A 205 -14.06 9.33 -3.25
N VAL A 206 -12.94 8.98 -3.89
CA VAL A 206 -12.86 8.81 -5.34
C VAL A 206 -13.83 7.72 -5.83
N PHE A 207 -13.91 6.61 -5.10
CA PHE A 207 -14.72 5.45 -5.46
C PHE A 207 -16.20 5.67 -5.16
N ALA A 208 -16.55 6.32 -4.05
CA ALA A 208 -17.94 6.57 -3.67
C ALA A 208 -18.71 7.34 -4.75
N HIS A 209 -18.06 8.30 -5.41
CA HIS A 209 -18.69 9.12 -6.45
C HIS A 209 -18.82 8.42 -7.81
N LYS A 210 -18.00 7.40 -8.11
CA LYS A 210 -17.83 6.88 -9.48
C LYS A 210 -18.08 5.39 -9.65
N SER A 211 -18.12 4.61 -8.57
CA SER A 211 -18.24 3.14 -8.62
C SER A 211 -19.65 2.62 -8.90
N GLY A 212 -20.70 3.44 -8.67
CA GLY A 212 -22.08 2.96 -8.69
C GLY A 212 -22.34 1.83 -7.68
N GLY A 213 -21.59 1.80 -6.57
CA GLY A 213 -21.69 0.77 -5.53
C GLY A 213 -20.92 -0.53 -5.81
N LYS A 214 -20.20 -0.64 -6.94
CA LYS A 214 -19.37 -1.81 -7.23
C LYS A 214 -18.09 -1.80 -6.38
N PRO A 215 -17.62 -2.96 -5.89
CA PRO A 215 -16.34 -3.03 -5.20
C PRO A 215 -15.19 -2.67 -6.14
N MET A 216 -14.29 -1.80 -5.68
CA MET A 216 -13.11 -1.36 -6.44
C MET A 216 -11.86 -2.19 -6.13
N THR A 217 -12.00 -3.20 -5.26
CA THR A 217 -10.96 -4.18 -4.96
C THR A 217 -11.21 -5.49 -5.70
N THR A 218 -10.16 -6.29 -5.85
CA THR A 218 -10.28 -7.68 -6.32
C THR A 218 -10.99 -8.54 -5.25
N PRO A 219 -11.36 -9.80 -5.56
CA PRO A 219 -11.97 -10.72 -4.59
C PRO A 219 -11.11 -11.03 -3.37
N ASP A 220 -9.81 -10.71 -3.40
CA ASP A 220 -8.95 -10.87 -2.23
C ASP A 220 -9.21 -9.82 -1.14
N GLY A 221 -9.86 -8.70 -1.48
CA GLY A 221 -10.18 -7.61 -0.57
C GLY A 221 -9.01 -6.69 -0.24
N PHE A 222 -7.87 -6.80 -0.93
CA PHE A 222 -6.67 -5.99 -0.68
C PHE A 222 -6.28 -5.17 -1.90
N HIS A 223 -6.21 -5.80 -3.07
CA HIS A 223 -5.72 -5.15 -4.27
C HIS A 223 -6.85 -4.45 -5.00
N LEU A 224 -6.55 -3.36 -5.71
CA LEU A 224 -7.48 -2.72 -6.61
C LEU A 224 -7.75 -3.60 -7.84
N ASN A 225 -8.98 -3.57 -8.34
CA ASN A 225 -9.28 -4.11 -9.66
C ASN A 225 -8.95 -3.06 -10.75
N ALA A 226 -9.03 -3.44 -12.03
CA ALA A 226 -8.73 -2.56 -13.15
C ALA A 226 -9.48 -1.21 -13.09
N GLU A 227 -10.76 -1.21 -12.68
CA GLU A 227 -11.55 0.01 -12.56
C GLU A 227 -11.09 0.87 -11.36
N GLY A 228 -10.79 0.24 -10.23
CA GLY A 228 -10.19 0.93 -9.08
C GLY A 228 -8.85 1.60 -9.42
N HIS A 229 -8.00 0.90 -10.18
CA HIS A 229 -6.76 1.47 -10.70
C HIS A 229 -7.00 2.67 -11.62
N ARG A 230 -7.92 2.54 -12.57
CA ARG A 230 -8.28 3.61 -13.51
C ARG A 230 -8.77 4.87 -12.79
N LEU A 231 -9.76 4.72 -11.91
CA LEU A 231 -10.36 5.83 -11.17
C LEU A 231 -9.35 6.55 -10.28
N LEU A 232 -8.49 5.80 -9.60
CA LEU A 232 -7.46 6.36 -8.73
C LEU A 232 -6.38 7.11 -9.52
N GLY A 233 -5.90 6.52 -10.63
CA GLY A 233 -4.93 7.17 -11.51
C GLY A 233 -5.45 8.49 -12.10
N GLU A 234 -6.71 8.52 -12.54
CA GLU A 234 -7.37 9.73 -13.02
C GLU A 234 -7.52 10.81 -11.94
N ALA A 235 -7.91 10.42 -10.72
CA ALA A 235 -8.06 11.35 -9.61
C ALA A 235 -6.71 11.98 -9.22
N LEU A 236 -5.65 11.18 -9.17
CA LEU A 236 -4.29 11.66 -8.91
C LEU A 236 -3.80 12.60 -10.01
N ALA A 237 -4.02 12.26 -11.28
CA ALA A 237 -3.63 13.12 -12.40
C ALA A 237 -4.33 14.48 -12.30
N GLY A 238 -5.65 14.49 -12.06
CA GLY A 238 -6.42 15.72 -11.88
C GLY A 238 -5.96 16.55 -10.69
N ALA A 239 -5.59 15.91 -9.58
CA ALA A 239 -5.06 16.60 -8.41
C ALA A 239 -3.70 17.24 -8.67
N ILE A 240 -2.81 16.54 -9.40
CA ILE A 240 -1.49 17.06 -9.74
C ILE A 240 -1.62 18.25 -10.69
N LEU A 241 -2.41 18.12 -11.76
CA LEU A 241 -2.57 19.17 -12.78
C LEU A 241 -3.22 20.46 -12.26
N ARG A 242 -4.10 20.41 -11.26
CA ARG A 242 -4.78 21.61 -10.72
C ARG A 242 -3.87 22.61 -10.01
N VAL A 243 -2.66 22.18 -9.64
CA VAL A 243 -1.73 22.99 -8.82
C VAL A 243 -0.45 23.27 -9.61
N THR A 244 -0.33 22.76 -10.83
CA THR A 244 0.71 23.19 -11.77
C THR A 244 0.20 24.48 -12.44
N PRO A 245 0.91 25.62 -12.31
CA PRO A 245 0.54 26.87 -12.96
C PRO A 245 0.62 26.78 -14.49
#